data_AF-A0A7X1PSF7-F1
#
_entry.id   AF-A0A7X1PSF7-F1
#
_cell.length_a   1.000
_cell.length_b   1.000
_cell.length_c   1.000
_cell.angle_alpha   90.00
_cell.angle_beta   90.00
_cell.angle_gamma   90.00
#
_symmetry.space_group_name_H-M   'P 1'
#
loop_
_entity.id
_entity.type
_entity.pdbx_description
1 polymer ?
#
loop_
_entity_poly.entity_id
_entity_poly.type
_entity_poly.pdbx_seq_one_letter_code
_entity_poly.pdbx_strand_id
1 'polypeptide(L)'
;MISSPRSASLIGGEAIDLIHSSREHITWLTALLNAVSADVTYGKGHNVKALTGLGQYLGDDWANYLDCQTTELQEKLDALEGNQ
;
A
#
# COMPACT_ATOMS: atom_id res chain seq x y z
N MET A 1 18.89 -26.02 11.97
CA MET A 1 19.13 -26.09 10.50
C MET A 1 19.44 -24.67 10.01
N ILE A 2 20.43 -24.47 9.13
CA ILE A 2 20.73 -23.12 8.61
C ILE A 2 19.61 -22.73 7.65
N SER A 3 18.93 -21.61 7.91
CA SER A 3 17.91 -21.05 7.01
C SER A 3 18.48 -20.89 5.60
N SER A 4 17.74 -21.31 4.57
CA SER A 4 18.22 -21.20 3.19
C SER A 4 18.24 -19.71 2.80
N PRO A 5 19.38 -19.12 2.39
CA PRO A 5 19.46 -17.71 2.03
C PRO A 5 18.51 -17.32 0.88
N ARG A 6 18.03 -18.30 0.11
CA ARG A 6 16.98 -18.09 -0.89
C ARG A 6 15.62 -17.71 -0.28
N SER A 7 15.23 -18.30 0.85
CA SER A 7 13.94 -18.01 1.48
C SER A 7 13.89 -16.59 2.06
N ALA A 8 14.98 -16.15 2.71
CA ALA A 8 15.10 -14.78 3.19
C ALA A 8 15.10 -13.76 2.03
N SER A 9 15.80 -14.07 0.93
CA SER A 9 15.80 -13.21 -0.26
C SER A 9 14.43 -13.09 -0.92
N LEU A 10 13.61 -14.14 -0.89
CA LEU A 10 12.25 -14.11 -1.45
C LEU A 10 11.33 -13.20 -0.62
N ILE A 11 11.32 -13.36 0.71
CA ILE A 11 10.54 -12.51 1.62
C ILE A 11 10.97 -11.04 1.49
N GLY A 12 12.28 -10.78 1.45
CA GLY A 12 12.80 -9.43 1.23
C GLY A 12 12.41 -8.84 -0.12
N GLY A 13 12.35 -9.66 -1.17
CA GLY A 13 11.86 -9.25 -2.49
C GLY A 13 10.39 -8.85 -2.46
N GLU A 14 9.53 -9.68 -1.87
CA GLU A 14 8.10 -9.39 -1.72
C GLU A 14 7.85 -8.10 -0.92
N ALA A 15 8.61 -7.86 0.15
CA ALA A 15 8.53 -6.62 0.92
C ALA A 15 8.96 -5.38 0.10
N ILE A 16 10.00 -5.50 -0.72
CA ILE A 16 10.45 -4.42 -1.62
C ILE A 16 9.39 -4.14 -2.69
N ASP A 17 8.80 -5.17 -3.28
CA ASP A 17 7.72 -5.03 -4.26
C ASP A 17 6.50 -4.34 -3.65
N LEU A 18 6.12 -4.70 -2.42
CA LEU A 18 5.04 -4.05 -1.68
C LEU A 18 5.31 -2.56 -1.44
N ILE A 19 6.56 -2.18 -1.12
CA ILE A 19 6.98 -0.78 -0.98
C ILE A 19 6.88 -0.04 -2.32
N HIS A 20 7.29 -0.67 -3.43
CA HIS A 20 7.15 -0.07 -4.75
C HIS A 20 5.70 0.18 -5.12
N SER A 21 4.82 -0.81 -4.93
CA SER A 21 3.38 -0.67 -5.17
C SER A 21 2.74 0.39 -4.27
N SER A 22 3.18 0.48 -3.01
CA SER A 22 2.71 1.51 -2.07
C SER A 22 3.09 2.92 -2.53
N ARG A 23 4.30 3.09 -3.07
CA ARG A 23 4.75 4.37 -3.61
C ARG A 23 3.93 4.81 -4.82
N GLU A 24 3.54 3.87 -5.68
CA GLU A 24 2.63 4.14 -6.81
C GLU A 24 1.24 4.57 -6.32
N HIS A 25 0.68 3.88 -5.33
CA HIS A 25 -0.60 4.25 -4.71
C HIS A 25 -0.56 5.65 -4.08
N ILE A 26 0.51 5.99 -3.35
CA ILE A 26 0.71 7.34 -2.81
C ILE A 26 0.77 8.38 -3.94
N THR A 27 1.38 8.05 -5.08
CA THR A 27 1.42 8.94 -6.24
C THR A 27 0.02 9.20 -6.79
N TRP A 28 -0.81 8.17 -6.89
CA TRP A 28 -2.20 8.31 -7.34
C TRP A 28 -3.07 9.09 -6.36
N LEU A 29 -2.94 8.82 -5.05
CA LEU A 29 -3.64 9.57 -4.01
C LEU A 29 -3.22 11.05 -4.02
N THR A 30 -1.93 11.33 -4.23
CA THR A 30 -1.44 12.71 -4.39
C THR A 30 -2.09 13.40 -5.59
N ALA A 31 -2.17 12.72 -6.73
CA ALA A 31 -2.85 13.26 -7.91
C ALA A 31 -4.35 13.51 -7.66
N LEU A 32 -5.02 12.61 -6.95
CA LEU A 32 -6.43 12.75 -6.57
C LEU A 32 -6.64 13.95 -5.64
N LEU A 33 -5.79 14.13 -4.62
CA LEU A 33 -5.86 15.28 -3.72
C LEU A 33 -5.61 16.60 -4.47
N ASN A 34 -4.68 16.62 -5.42
CA ASN A 34 -4.50 17.77 -6.30
C ASN A 34 -5.74 18.08 -7.14
N ALA A 35 -6.45 17.06 -7.62
CA ALA A 35 -7.72 17.23 -8.33
C ALA A 35 -8.82 17.80 -7.41
N VAL A 36 -8.90 17.33 -6.15
CA VAL A 36 -9.80 17.92 -5.14
C VAL A 36 -9.47 19.40 -4.94
N SER A 37 -8.20 19.74 -4.71
CA SER A 37 -7.78 21.13 -4.53
C SER A 37 -8.13 22.00 -5.74
N ALA A 38 -7.87 21.52 -6.96
CA ALA A 38 -8.21 22.25 -8.18
C ALA A 38 -9.73 22.44 -8.36
N ASP A 39 -10.54 21.44 -8.03
CA ASP A 39 -12.00 21.52 -8.11
C ASP A 39 -12.57 22.52 -7.08
N VAL A 40 -12.00 22.58 -5.87
CA VAL A 40 -12.33 23.61 -4.88
C VAL A 40 -11.98 25.01 -5.40
N THR A 41 -10.76 25.19 -5.92
CA THR A 41 -10.25 26.52 -6.31
C THR A 41 -10.91 27.05 -7.59
N TYR A 42 -11.07 26.20 -8.60
CA TYR A 42 -11.47 26.62 -9.95
C TYR A 42 -12.80 25.99 -10.40
N GLY A 43 -13.08 24.77 -9.95
CA GLY A 43 -14.28 23.99 -10.32
C GLY A 43 -15.53 24.31 -9.50
N LYS A 44 -15.46 25.25 -8.54
CA LYS A 44 -16.54 25.61 -7.60
C LYS A 44 -17.01 24.44 -6.72
N GLY A 45 -16.16 23.43 -6.54
CA GLY A 45 -16.42 22.28 -5.68
C GLY A 45 -17.43 21.27 -6.23
N HIS A 46 -17.69 21.25 -7.54
CA HIS A 46 -18.68 20.36 -8.16
C HIS A 46 -18.42 18.87 -7.90
N ASN A 47 -17.15 18.47 -7.85
CA ASN A 47 -16.73 17.07 -7.76
C ASN A 47 -16.12 16.69 -6.42
N VAL A 48 -15.91 17.65 -5.51
CA VAL A 48 -15.25 17.43 -4.20
C VAL A 48 -15.80 16.20 -3.49
N LYS A 49 -17.12 16.07 -3.35
CA LYS A 49 -17.73 14.93 -2.64
C LYS A 49 -17.41 13.59 -3.29
N ALA A 50 -17.44 13.52 -4.62
CA ALA A 50 -17.14 12.29 -5.35
C ALA A 50 -15.64 11.95 -5.26
N LEU A 51 -14.78 12.94 -5.43
CA LEU A 51 -13.32 12.77 -5.38
C LEU A 51 -12.81 12.41 -3.98
N THR A 52 -13.33 13.05 -2.92
CA THR A 52 -12.96 12.70 -1.54
C THR A 52 -13.52 11.35 -1.14
N GLY A 53 -14.72 10.99 -1.59
CA GLY A 53 -15.28 9.65 -1.40
C GLY A 53 -14.44 8.57 -2.07
N LEU A 54 -13.97 8.81 -3.30
CA LEU A 54 -13.02 7.91 -3.97
C LEU A 54 -11.70 7.82 -3.20
N GLY A 55 -11.18 8.95 -2.70
CA GLY A 55 -9.93 8.97 -1.94
C GLY A 55 -10.02 8.19 -0.64
N GLN A 56 -11.16 8.30 0.05
CA GLN A 56 -11.44 7.50 1.24
C GLN A 56 -11.50 6.00 0.91
N TYR A 57 -12.28 5.62 -0.12
CA TYR A 57 -12.39 4.22 -0.53
C TYR A 57 -11.02 3.61 -0.86
N LEU A 58 -10.21 4.30 -1.67
CA LEU A 58 -8.87 3.84 -2.05
C LEU A 58 -7.92 3.77 -0.84
N GLY A 59 -8.02 4.73 0.08
CA GLY A 59 -7.23 4.74 1.31
C GLY A 59 -7.57 3.56 2.22
N ASP A 60 -8.86 3.32 2.45
CA ASP A 60 -9.35 2.24 3.31
C ASP A 60 -9.01 0.86 2.72
N ASP A 61 -9.20 0.67 1.40
CA ASP A 61 -8.87 -0.57 0.70
C ASP A 61 -7.37 -0.86 0.71
N TRP A 62 -6.54 0.16 0.44
CA TRP A 62 -5.09 0.00 0.48
C TRP A 62 -4.56 -0.26 1.89
N ALA A 63 -5.13 0.37 2.91
CA ALA A 63 -4.77 0.11 4.31
C ALA A 63 -5.05 -1.35 4.69
N ASN A 64 -6.25 -1.86 4.35
CA ASN A 64 -6.61 -3.25 4.59
C ASN A 64 -5.65 -4.22 3.85
N TYR A 65 -5.37 -3.93 2.57
CA TYR A 65 -4.42 -4.74 1.81
C TYR A 65 -3.02 -4.77 2.46
N LEU A 66 -2.51 -3.62 2.93
CA LEU A 66 -1.22 -3.54 3.60
C LEU A 66 -1.19 -4.31 4.93
N ASP A 67 -2.27 -4.28 5.71
CA ASP A 67 -2.39 -5.06 6.95
C ASP A 67 -2.33 -6.56 6.67
N CYS A 68 -3.06 -7.03 5.65
CA CYS A 68 -3.01 -8.41 5.18
C CYS A 68 -1.60 -8.80 4.72
N GLN A 69 -0.98 -8.00 3.84
CA GLN A 69 0.36 -8.30 3.31
C GLN A 69 1.44 -8.27 4.41
N THR A 70 1.33 -7.36 5.37
CA THR A 70 2.24 -7.31 6.52
C THR A 70 2.11 -8.57 7.37
N THR A 71 0.88 -9.02 7.61
CA THR A 71 0.61 -10.27 8.34
C THR A 71 1.22 -11.48 7.61
N GLU A 72 0.99 -11.59 6.30
CA GLU A 72 1.55 -12.68 5.48
C GLU A 72 3.09 -12.70 5.48
N LEU A 73 3.73 -11.52 5.36
CA LEU A 73 5.18 -11.40 5.41
C LEU A 73 5.73 -11.79 6.78
N GLN A 74 5.06 -11.39 7.86
CA GLN A 74 5.46 -11.76 9.23
C GLN A 74 5.32 -13.27 9.45
N GLU A 75 4.24 -13.90 9.02
CA GLU A 75 4.06 -15.35 9.11
C GLU A 75 5.16 -16.10 8.33
N LYS A 76 5.57 -15.60 7.15
CA LYS A 76 6.69 -16.16 6.39
C LYS A 76 8.02 -16.02 7.12
N LEU A 77 8.25 -14.89 7.80
CA LEU A 77 9.45 -14.68 8.63
C LEU A 77 9.45 -15.62 9.83
N ASP A 78 8.36 -15.70 10.58
CA ASP A 78 8.22 -16.57 11.74
C ASP A 78 8.41 -18.04 11.37
N ALA A 79 7.88 -18.48 10.23
CA ALA A 79 8.09 -19.83 9.70
C ALA A 79 9.55 -20.09 9.30
N LEU A 80 10.28 -19.07 8.84
CA LEU A 80 11.70 -19.19 8.52
C LEU A 80 12.56 -19.28 9.78
N GLU A 81 12.21 -18.53 10.83
CA GLU A 81 12.91 -18.51 12.12
C GLU A 81 12.58 -19.74 12.98
N GLY A 82 11.32 -20.20 13.01
CA GLY A 82 10.88 -21.37 13.77
C GLY A 82 11.33 -22.71 13.18
N ASN A 83 11.80 -22.73 11.92
CA ASN A 83 12.44 -23.90 11.28
C ASN A 83 13.97 -23.98 11.56
N GLN A 84 14.51 -23.16 12.48
CA GLN A 84 15.91 -23.20 12.90
C GLN A 84 16.18 -24.29 13.95
#